data_AF-A0A955BKP1-F1
#
_entry.id   AF-A0A955BKP1-F1
#
_cell.length_a   1.000
_cell.length_b   1.000
_cell.length_c   1.000
_cell.angle_alpha   90.00
_cell.angle_beta   90.00
_cell.angle_gamma   90.00
#
_symmetry.space_group_name_H-M   'P 1'
#
loop_
_entity.id
_entity.type
_entity.pdbx_description
1 polymer ?
#
loop_
_entity_poly.entity_id
_entity_poly.type
_entity_poly.pdbx_seq_one_letter_code
_entity_poly.pdbx_strand_id
1 'polypeptide(L)'
;GRYRIRIATEARDTTDGEDLIFSVWLAAGGKRRELLGHFDARHRQETVVELTRPFERGETIIVAPWRMAKVRIDAGYSVYLPDKQEKIPKGWHFINNPNPPIPTVGPAIVVKPVEITGPLHESWPPAGHRLLYGDEAELAPATEIAKTSRVPDSILRPVRGYRHLKDPVSVRLADEKTETAVREALTRFISRAFRRPATADEVELYDAMVRDRLGKGECLEV
;
A
#
# COMPACT_ATOMS: atom_id res chain seq x y z
N GLY A 1 -4.75 4.46 -0.81
CA GLY A 1 -4.26 4.81 -2.16
C GLY A 1 -4.52 3.67 -3.12
N ARG A 2 -4.46 3.89 -4.45
CA ARG A 2 -4.55 2.79 -5.43
C ARG A 2 -3.19 2.09 -5.52
N TYR A 3 -3.12 0.78 -5.41
CA TYR A 3 -1.87 0.00 -5.51
C TYR A 3 -2.07 -1.12 -6.52
N ARG A 4 -0.98 -1.49 -7.18
CA ARG A 4 -0.88 -2.72 -7.98
C ARG A 4 -0.02 -3.70 -7.22
N ILE A 5 -0.52 -4.92 -7.08
CA ILE A 5 0.16 -6.02 -6.41
C ILE A 5 0.36 -7.11 -7.44
N ARG A 6 1.60 -7.57 -7.57
CA ARG A 6 1.98 -8.68 -8.43
C ARG A 6 2.44 -9.84 -7.54
N ILE A 7 1.73 -10.95 -7.61
CA ILE A 7 1.98 -12.14 -6.80
C ILE A 7 2.45 -13.23 -7.75
N ALA A 8 3.72 -13.63 -7.62
CA ALA A 8 4.28 -14.73 -8.36
C ALA A 8 4.20 -16.03 -7.53
N THR A 9 3.71 -17.11 -8.14
CA THR A 9 3.52 -18.40 -7.49
C THR A 9 3.93 -19.55 -8.40
N GLU A 10 4.29 -20.68 -7.80
CA GLU A 10 4.41 -21.98 -8.49
C GLU A 10 3.99 -23.10 -7.54
N ALA A 11 3.47 -24.19 -8.08
CA ALA A 11 3.26 -25.42 -7.32
C ALA A 11 4.49 -26.33 -7.45
N ARG A 12 4.85 -26.97 -6.34
CA ARG A 12 5.90 -28.00 -6.27
C ARG A 12 5.38 -29.26 -5.62
N ASP A 13 6.02 -30.36 -5.97
CA ASP A 13 5.90 -31.65 -5.28
C ASP A 13 4.44 -32.16 -5.18
N THR A 14 3.64 -31.90 -6.22
CA THR A 14 2.30 -32.48 -6.38
C THR A 14 2.40 -33.91 -6.89
N THR A 15 1.61 -34.81 -6.30
CA THR A 15 1.68 -36.26 -6.55
C THR A 15 1.46 -36.62 -8.02
N ASP A 16 0.54 -35.92 -8.68
CA ASP A 16 0.12 -36.21 -10.06
C ASP A 16 0.60 -35.16 -11.06
N GLY A 17 1.45 -34.20 -10.64
CA GLY A 17 1.83 -33.06 -11.48
C GLY A 17 0.71 -32.02 -11.68
N GLU A 18 -0.36 -32.13 -10.91
CA GLU A 18 -1.51 -31.22 -10.94
C GLU A 18 -1.16 -29.84 -10.39
N ASP A 19 -1.90 -28.83 -10.85
CA ASP A 19 -1.84 -27.46 -10.34
C ASP A 19 -2.46 -27.36 -8.94
N LEU A 20 -2.02 -26.37 -8.16
CA LEU A 20 -2.59 -26.08 -6.85
C LEU A 20 -3.29 -24.73 -6.88
N ILE A 21 -4.31 -24.58 -6.04
CA ILE A 21 -5.08 -23.34 -5.97
C ILE A 21 -4.69 -22.58 -4.70
N PHE A 22 -4.52 -21.26 -4.83
CA PHE A 22 -4.45 -20.34 -3.70
C PHE A 22 -5.56 -19.31 -3.77
N SER A 23 -5.83 -18.68 -2.64
CA SER A 23 -6.78 -17.59 -2.51
C SER A 23 -6.06 -16.34 -2.04
N VAL A 24 -6.47 -15.19 -2.56
CA VAL A 24 -6.01 -13.89 -2.09
C VAL A 24 -7.16 -13.19 -1.40
N TRP A 25 -6.95 -12.75 -0.17
CA TRP A 25 -7.94 -12.07 0.64
C TRP A 25 -7.46 -10.67 1.02
N LEU A 26 -8.39 -9.73 1.08
CA LEU A 26 -8.22 -8.50 1.86
C LEU A 26 -8.51 -8.80 3.32
N ALA A 27 -7.67 -8.28 4.20
CA ALA A 27 -7.86 -8.35 5.64
C ALA A 27 -7.65 -6.98 6.29
N ALA A 28 -8.32 -6.75 7.41
CA ALA A 28 -8.05 -5.60 8.27
C ALA A 28 -8.32 -6.00 9.72
N GLY A 29 -7.56 -5.43 10.66
CA GLY A 29 -7.71 -5.75 12.09
C GLY A 29 -7.58 -7.25 12.42
N GLY A 30 -6.78 -7.99 11.64
CA GLY A 30 -6.55 -9.43 11.82
C GLY A 30 -7.67 -10.35 11.30
N LYS A 31 -8.70 -9.81 10.62
CA LYS A 31 -9.80 -10.61 10.05
C LYS A 31 -9.85 -10.48 8.53
N ARG A 32 -10.17 -11.59 7.84
CA ARG A 32 -10.49 -11.60 6.41
C ARG A 32 -11.79 -10.82 6.18
N ARG A 33 -11.79 -9.88 5.23
CA ARG A 33 -12.95 -9.05 4.88
C ARG A 33 -13.53 -9.43 3.53
N GLU A 34 -12.68 -9.58 2.53
CA GLU A 34 -13.09 -9.76 1.14
C GLU A 34 -12.18 -10.78 0.47
N LEU A 35 -12.77 -11.72 -0.28
CA LEU A 35 -12.04 -12.62 -1.15
C LEU A 35 -11.79 -11.91 -2.49
N LEU A 36 -10.52 -11.74 -2.87
CA LEU A 36 -10.16 -11.12 -4.16
C LEU A 36 -10.17 -12.13 -5.30
N GLY A 37 -9.98 -13.40 -4.99
CA GLY A 37 -10.09 -14.47 -5.96
C GLY A 37 -9.39 -15.74 -5.54
N HIS A 38 -9.66 -16.78 -6.32
CA HIS A 38 -8.88 -18.01 -6.35
C HIS A 38 -8.03 -17.99 -7.62
N PHE A 39 -6.80 -18.47 -7.51
CA PHE A 39 -5.82 -18.44 -8.59
C PHE A 39 -5.02 -19.73 -8.60
N ASP A 40 -4.57 -20.11 -9.78
CA ASP A 40 -3.78 -21.32 -9.99
C ASP A 40 -2.30 -21.02 -9.80
N ALA A 41 -1.66 -21.84 -8.97
CA ALA A 41 -0.22 -22.00 -8.93
C ALA A 41 0.12 -23.23 -9.77
N ARG A 42 0.73 -23.00 -10.94
CA ARG A 42 1.01 -24.09 -11.89
C ARG A 42 2.15 -24.98 -11.45
N HIS A 43 2.05 -26.28 -11.74
CA HIS A 43 3.09 -27.24 -11.39
C HIS A 43 4.40 -26.93 -12.11
N ARG A 44 5.46 -26.64 -11.33
CA ARG A 44 6.81 -26.31 -11.80
C ARG A 44 6.86 -25.19 -12.84
N GLN A 45 5.82 -24.35 -12.87
CA GLN A 45 5.71 -23.22 -13.78
C GLN A 45 5.31 -21.98 -12.98
N GLU A 46 6.03 -20.89 -13.22
CA GLU A 46 5.69 -19.62 -12.62
C GLU A 46 4.37 -19.09 -13.19
N THR A 47 3.51 -18.66 -12.28
CA THR A 47 2.24 -17.99 -12.54
C THR A 47 2.27 -16.64 -11.85
N VAL A 48 1.70 -15.63 -12.51
CA VAL A 48 1.65 -14.27 -11.98
C VAL A 48 0.21 -13.80 -11.96
N VAL A 49 -0.20 -13.33 -10.79
CA VAL A 49 -1.49 -12.68 -10.58
C VAL A 49 -1.25 -11.20 -10.31
N GLU A 50 -1.89 -10.33 -11.10
CA GLU A 50 -1.85 -8.89 -10.90
C GLU A 50 -3.20 -8.36 -10.42
N LEU A 51 -3.19 -7.64 -9.30
CA LEU A 51 -4.37 -7.03 -8.69
C LEU A 51 -4.13 -5.54 -8.53
N THR A 52 -4.96 -4.72 -9.17
CA THR A 52 -4.91 -3.25 -9.02
C THR A 52 -6.16 -2.76 -8.31
N ARG A 53 -6.01 -2.15 -7.13
CA ARG A 53 -7.16 -1.69 -6.34
C ARG A 53 -6.83 -0.58 -5.35
N PRO A 54 -7.83 0.18 -4.87
CA PRO A 54 -7.65 1.02 -3.68
C PRO A 54 -7.45 0.17 -2.42
N PHE A 55 -6.57 0.65 -1.54
CA PHE A 55 -6.37 0.15 -0.18
C PHE A 55 -6.58 1.28 0.83
N GLU A 56 -7.26 0.94 1.91
CA GLU A 56 -7.39 1.76 3.10
C GLU A 56 -6.21 1.55 4.07
N ARG A 57 -6.05 2.48 5.02
CA ARG A 57 -5.01 2.38 6.02
C ARG A 57 -5.26 1.16 6.91
N GLY A 58 -4.23 0.33 7.08
CA GLY A 58 -4.28 -0.82 7.97
C GLY A 58 -4.86 -2.09 7.33
N GLU A 59 -5.23 -2.02 6.05
CA GLU A 59 -5.54 -3.21 5.27
C GLU A 59 -4.26 -3.98 4.91
N THR A 60 -4.39 -5.29 4.84
CA THR A 60 -3.34 -6.23 4.43
C THR A 60 -3.90 -7.21 3.40
N ILE A 61 -3.02 -7.88 2.68
CA ILE A 61 -3.38 -9.04 1.86
C ILE A 61 -3.00 -10.33 2.59
N ILE A 62 -3.80 -11.37 2.41
CA ILE A 62 -3.50 -12.72 2.86
C ILE A 62 -3.49 -13.62 1.62
N VAL A 63 -2.34 -14.20 1.33
CA VAL A 63 -2.18 -15.27 0.35
C VAL A 63 -2.25 -16.59 1.12
N ALA A 64 -3.28 -17.38 0.85
CA ALA A 64 -3.51 -18.63 1.57
C ALA A 64 -3.82 -19.78 0.61
N PRO A 65 -3.27 -20.98 0.85
CA PRO A 65 -3.55 -22.11 0.00
C PRO A 65 -5.03 -22.53 0.14
N TRP A 66 -5.66 -22.90 -0.97
CA TRP A 66 -7.05 -23.33 -1.00
C TRP A 66 -7.14 -24.85 -0.91
N ARG A 67 -7.94 -25.36 0.04
CA ARG A 67 -8.18 -26.80 0.24
C ARG A 67 -6.92 -27.69 0.35
N MET A 68 -5.78 -27.13 0.74
CA MET A 68 -4.51 -27.87 0.88
C MET A 68 -4.61 -29.11 1.77
N ALA A 69 -5.43 -29.06 2.82
CA ALA A 69 -5.67 -30.22 3.67
C ALA A 69 -6.23 -31.41 2.88
N LYS A 70 -7.21 -31.18 1.99
CA LYS A 70 -7.77 -32.22 1.13
C LYS A 70 -6.75 -32.71 0.12
N VAL A 71 -6.03 -31.80 -0.54
CA VAL A 71 -4.97 -32.16 -1.51
C VAL A 71 -3.93 -33.07 -0.85
N ARG A 72 -3.52 -32.76 0.37
CA ARG A 72 -2.59 -33.59 1.15
C ARG A 72 -3.17 -34.94 1.47
N ILE A 73 -4.41 -35.03 1.95
CA ILE A 73 -5.08 -36.29 2.26
C ILE A 73 -5.17 -37.18 1.01
N ASP A 74 -5.63 -36.63 -0.11
CA ASP A 74 -5.78 -37.34 -1.37
C ASP A 74 -4.42 -37.84 -1.89
N ALA A 75 -3.36 -37.05 -1.68
CA ALA A 75 -1.98 -37.39 -1.98
C ALA A 75 -1.32 -38.36 -0.97
N GLY A 76 -2.05 -38.84 0.05
CA GLY A 76 -1.52 -39.74 1.07
C GLY A 76 -0.56 -39.06 2.04
N TYR A 77 -0.83 -37.81 2.44
CA TYR A 77 -0.10 -37.07 3.48
C TYR A 77 -1.00 -36.72 4.68
N SER A 78 -0.40 -36.72 5.87
CA SER A 78 -1.09 -36.26 7.08
C SER A 78 -1.22 -34.77 7.12
N VAL A 79 -2.40 -34.29 7.50
CA VAL A 79 -2.64 -32.89 7.86
C VAL A 79 -2.33 -32.65 9.35
N TYR A 80 -2.29 -33.71 10.17
CA TYR A 80 -2.06 -33.65 11.61
C TYR A 80 -0.89 -34.54 12.03
N LEU A 81 -0.19 -34.18 13.10
CA LEU A 81 0.59 -35.17 13.83
C LEU A 81 -0.41 -36.19 14.40
N PRO A 82 -0.30 -37.48 14.08
CA PRO A 82 -1.12 -38.46 14.76
C PRO A 82 -0.78 -38.43 16.23
N ASP A 83 -1.80 -38.45 17.06
CA ASP A 83 -1.73 -38.48 18.53
C ASP A 83 -1.00 -39.74 19.04
N LYS A 84 -0.88 -40.78 18.21
CA LYS A 84 -0.18 -42.03 18.50
C LYS A 84 0.58 -42.55 17.28
N GLN A 85 1.78 -43.07 17.50
CA GLN A 85 2.65 -43.68 16.46
C GLN A 85 1.94 -44.75 15.62
N GLU A 86 1.04 -45.50 16.25
CA GLU A 86 0.30 -46.63 15.65
C GLU A 86 -0.77 -46.20 14.63
N LYS A 87 -1.21 -44.94 14.70
CA LYS A 87 -2.18 -44.36 13.75
C LYS A 87 -1.54 -43.82 12.49
N ILE A 88 -0.21 -43.91 12.37
CA ILE A 88 0.54 -43.51 11.18
C ILE A 88 0.42 -44.64 10.15
N PRO A 89 -0.21 -44.42 8.98
CA PRO A 89 -0.20 -45.40 7.92
C PRO A 89 1.24 -45.77 7.55
N LYS A 90 1.47 -47.07 7.32
CA LYS A 90 2.80 -47.59 6.96
C LYS A 90 3.24 -46.92 5.64
N GLY A 91 4.22 -46.01 5.72
CA GLY A 91 4.71 -45.21 4.58
C GLY A 91 4.51 -43.69 4.68
N TRP A 92 3.85 -43.17 5.73
CA TRP A 92 3.69 -41.72 5.94
C TRP A 92 4.92 -41.07 6.59
N HIS A 93 5.37 -39.92 6.04
CA HIS A 93 6.50 -39.15 6.56
C HIS A 93 6.08 -38.19 7.70
N PHE A 94 6.84 -38.16 8.79
CA PHE A 94 6.67 -37.23 9.91
C PHE A 94 6.94 -35.78 9.48
N ILE A 95 6.11 -34.83 9.91
CA ILE A 95 6.46 -33.40 9.92
C ILE A 95 6.52 -32.96 11.38
N ASN A 96 7.67 -33.16 12.02
CA ASN A 96 8.07 -32.43 13.20
C ASN A 96 9.35 -31.71 12.83
N ASN A 97 9.34 -30.37 12.92
CA ASN A 97 10.41 -29.45 12.52
C ASN A 97 11.81 -30.09 12.54
N PRO A 98 12.27 -30.61 11.40
CA PRO A 98 13.53 -31.32 11.33
C PRO A 98 14.59 -30.26 11.02
N ASN A 99 15.54 -30.12 11.92
CA ASN A 99 16.82 -29.55 11.57
C ASN A 99 17.79 -30.73 11.39
N PRO A 100 18.29 -31.00 10.18
CA PRO A 100 18.14 -30.21 8.95
C PRO A 100 16.78 -30.40 8.25
N PRO A 101 16.34 -29.44 7.42
CA PRO A 101 15.06 -29.51 6.72
C PRO A 101 14.97 -30.79 5.90
N ILE A 102 13.93 -31.60 6.14
CA ILE A 102 13.56 -32.71 5.25
C ILE A 102 13.28 -32.07 3.88
N PRO A 103 13.76 -32.65 2.77
CA PRO A 103 13.30 -32.27 1.43
C PRO A 103 11.78 -32.21 1.48
N THR A 104 11.15 -31.11 1.09
CA THR A 104 9.69 -30.94 1.17
C THR A 104 8.99 -32.00 0.31
N VAL A 105 8.78 -33.21 0.82
CA VAL A 105 8.06 -34.25 0.09
C VAL A 105 6.59 -34.03 0.39
N GLY A 106 5.93 -33.22 -0.43
CA GLY A 106 4.48 -33.07 -0.42
C GLY A 106 4.00 -31.78 -1.06
N PRO A 107 2.72 -31.71 -1.49
CA PRO A 107 2.18 -30.59 -2.24
C PRO A 107 2.45 -29.25 -1.56
N ALA A 108 3.07 -28.34 -2.31
CA ALA A 108 3.49 -27.03 -1.83
C ALA A 108 3.18 -25.94 -2.86
N ILE A 109 2.70 -24.80 -2.37
CA ILE A 109 2.63 -23.56 -3.14
C ILE A 109 3.80 -22.68 -2.69
N VAL A 110 4.69 -22.38 -3.61
CA VAL A 110 5.79 -21.45 -3.39
C VAL A 110 5.30 -20.06 -3.76
N VAL A 111 5.28 -19.16 -2.78
CA VAL A 111 5.06 -17.73 -3.00
C VAL A 111 6.43 -17.11 -3.27
N LYS A 112 6.64 -16.66 -4.50
CA LYS A 112 7.82 -15.90 -4.93
C LYS A 112 7.67 -14.43 -4.50
N PRO A 113 8.64 -13.53 -4.79
CA PRO A 113 8.51 -12.14 -4.38
C PRO A 113 7.16 -11.53 -4.76
N VAL A 114 6.53 -10.90 -3.78
CA VAL A 114 5.30 -10.11 -3.97
C VAL A 114 5.73 -8.66 -4.18
N GLU A 115 5.46 -8.14 -5.38
CA GLU A 115 5.78 -6.76 -5.71
C GLU A 115 4.56 -5.88 -5.46
N ILE A 116 4.78 -4.75 -4.78
CA ILE A 116 3.73 -3.77 -4.50
C ILE A 116 4.18 -2.44 -5.10
N THR A 117 3.43 -1.97 -6.09
CA THR A 117 3.65 -0.67 -6.73
C THR A 117 2.55 0.30 -6.31
N GLY A 118 2.95 1.42 -5.74
CA GLY A 118 2.06 2.56 -5.50
C GLY A 118 2.50 3.46 -4.35
N PRO A 119 1.64 4.42 -3.94
CA PRO A 119 0.33 4.69 -4.53
C PRO A 119 0.45 5.05 -6.01
N LEU A 120 -0.36 4.40 -6.85
CA LEU A 120 -0.45 4.67 -8.27
C LEU A 120 -1.19 5.99 -8.47
N HIS A 121 -0.50 6.95 -9.05
CA HIS A 121 -1.05 8.24 -9.45
C HIS A 121 -1.19 8.27 -10.97
N GLU A 122 -2.34 8.71 -11.48
CA GLU A 122 -2.55 8.86 -12.94
C GLU A 122 -1.74 10.00 -13.53
N SER A 123 -1.46 11.01 -12.71
CA SER A 123 -0.57 12.12 -13.03
C SER A 123 0.21 12.52 -11.78
N TRP A 124 1.47 12.94 -11.97
CA TRP A 124 2.23 13.63 -10.95
C TRP A 124 2.52 15.06 -11.43
N PRO A 125 2.16 16.11 -10.68
CA PRO A 125 1.44 16.07 -9.39
C PRO A 125 -0.03 15.59 -9.51
N PRO A 126 -0.63 15.06 -8.44
CA PRO A 126 -2.05 14.69 -8.42
C PRO A 126 -2.95 15.88 -8.75
N ALA A 127 -4.12 15.64 -9.34
CA ALA A 127 -5.06 16.73 -9.70
C ALA A 127 -5.40 17.64 -8.51
N GLY A 128 -5.58 17.08 -7.31
CA GLY A 128 -5.78 17.87 -6.08
C GLY A 128 -4.61 18.79 -5.74
N HIS A 129 -3.36 18.33 -5.94
CA HIS A 129 -2.18 19.18 -5.73
C HIS A 129 -2.11 20.30 -6.77
N ARG A 130 -2.37 20.01 -8.05
CA ARG A 130 -2.44 21.04 -9.10
C ARG A 130 -3.55 22.06 -8.87
N LEU A 131 -4.66 21.65 -8.25
CA LEU A 131 -5.73 22.55 -7.87
C LEU A 131 -5.34 23.50 -6.73
N LEU A 132 -4.57 23.01 -5.75
CA LEU A 132 -4.15 23.79 -4.58
C LEU A 132 -2.95 24.69 -4.87
N TYR A 133 -1.93 24.16 -5.56
CA TYR A 133 -0.63 24.83 -5.71
C TYR A 133 -0.35 25.27 -7.16
N GLY A 134 -1.24 24.93 -8.11
CA GLY A 134 -0.99 25.17 -9.53
C GLY A 134 0.03 24.21 -10.14
N ASP A 135 0.48 24.54 -11.35
CA ASP A 135 1.50 23.77 -12.07
C ASP A 135 2.94 24.26 -11.79
N GLU A 136 3.10 25.38 -11.07
CA GLU A 136 4.41 25.96 -10.71
C GLU A 136 5.01 25.38 -9.41
N ALA A 137 4.33 24.40 -8.81
CA ALA A 137 4.75 23.79 -7.56
C ALA A 137 5.84 22.74 -7.79
N GLU A 138 6.96 22.89 -7.10
CA GLU A 138 8.11 22.00 -7.17
C GLU A 138 8.19 21.10 -5.94
N LEU A 139 8.80 19.92 -6.08
CA LEU A 139 9.20 19.13 -4.92
C LEU A 139 10.61 19.55 -4.49
N ALA A 140 10.74 20.00 -3.26
CA ALA A 140 12.03 20.25 -2.62
C ALA A 140 12.30 19.19 -1.54
N PRO A 141 13.56 18.79 -1.32
CA PRO A 141 13.92 17.99 -0.16
C PRO A 141 13.48 18.69 1.13
N ALA A 142 12.83 17.97 2.04
CA ALA A 142 12.35 18.56 3.30
C ALA A 142 13.49 19.14 4.17
N THR A 143 14.73 18.71 3.92
CA THR A 143 15.95 19.24 4.55
C THR A 143 16.40 20.60 4.00
N GLU A 144 16.01 20.94 2.77
CA GLU A 144 16.35 22.20 2.08
C GLU A 144 15.30 23.28 2.29
N ILE A 145 14.07 22.90 2.65
CA ILE A 145 13.07 23.84 3.12
C ILE A 145 13.54 24.46 4.43
N ALA A 146 13.38 25.77 4.57
CA ALA A 146 13.91 26.52 5.70
C ALA A 146 13.57 25.83 7.02
N LYS A 147 14.55 25.66 7.92
CA LYS A 147 14.33 25.08 9.26
C LYS A 147 13.26 25.82 10.08
N THR A 148 12.90 27.02 9.64
CA THR A 148 11.85 27.86 10.19
C THR A 148 10.45 27.46 9.73
N SER A 149 10.30 26.87 8.54
CA SER A 149 9.05 26.31 7.97
C SER A 149 8.48 25.22 8.86
N ARG A 150 7.62 25.60 9.81
CA ARG A 150 6.94 24.67 10.70
C ARG A 150 5.65 24.17 10.04
N VAL A 151 5.51 22.86 9.94
CA VAL A 151 4.20 22.22 9.75
C VAL A 151 3.44 22.30 11.08
N PRO A 152 2.21 22.83 11.13
CA PRO A 152 1.41 22.87 12.35
C PRO A 152 1.24 21.49 12.99
N ASP A 153 1.33 21.42 14.33
CA ASP A 153 1.22 20.16 15.09
C ASP A 153 -0.12 19.44 14.86
N SER A 154 -1.18 20.18 14.48
CA SER A 154 -2.49 19.63 14.12
C SER A 154 -2.50 18.82 12.81
N ILE A 155 -1.48 19.00 11.95
CA ILE A 155 -1.33 18.35 10.64
C ILE A 155 -0.35 17.18 10.73
N LEU A 156 0.48 17.12 11.78
CA LEU A 156 1.39 16.00 12.01
C LEU A 156 0.60 14.70 12.13
N ARG A 157 0.76 13.83 11.13
CA ARG A 157 -0.01 12.59 11.00
C ARG A 157 0.18 11.72 12.25
N PRO A 158 -0.89 11.16 12.84
CA PRO A 158 -0.76 10.24 13.96
C PRO A 158 0.02 9.00 13.55
N VAL A 159 1.14 8.82 14.23
CA VAL A 159 2.18 7.84 13.97
C VAL A 159 1.66 6.42 14.16
N ARG A 160 1.92 5.51 13.19
CA ARG A 160 1.75 4.07 13.41
C ARG A 160 3.04 3.53 14.03
N GLY A 161 2.99 3.10 15.29
CA GLY A 161 4.12 2.45 15.97
C GLY A 161 5.24 3.36 16.46
N TYR A 162 4.91 4.58 16.95
CA TYR A 162 5.84 5.52 17.60
C TYR A 162 7.09 5.95 16.78
N ARG A 163 7.13 5.75 15.46
CA ARG A 163 8.18 6.31 14.60
C ARG A 163 7.65 7.42 13.69
N HIS A 164 8.09 8.66 13.92
CA HIS A 164 7.89 9.76 12.99
C HIS A 164 8.49 9.37 11.63
N LEU A 165 7.63 9.11 10.64
CA LEU A 165 8.05 9.10 9.25
C LEU A 165 8.28 10.56 8.86
N LYS A 166 9.55 10.91 8.62
CA LYS A 166 9.89 12.20 8.02
C LYS A 166 9.62 12.06 6.53
N ASP A 167 8.67 12.82 6.00
CA ASP A 167 8.47 12.89 4.56
C ASP A 167 9.78 13.47 3.95
N PRO A 168 10.42 12.76 2.99
CA PRO A 168 11.73 13.17 2.46
C PRO A 168 11.65 14.40 1.55
N VAL A 169 10.45 14.69 1.03
CA VAL A 169 10.17 15.78 0.09
C VAL A 169 8.92 16.51 0.55
N SER A 170 8.86 17.79 0.22
CA SER A 170 7.74 18.69 0.48
C SER A 170 7.60 19.66 -0.70
N VAL A 171 6.40 20.15 -0.93
CA VAL A 171 6.03 21.06 -2.00
C VAL A 171 6.52 22.47 -1.68
N ARG A 172 7.22 23.07 -2.64
CA ARG A 172 7.72 24.43 -2.58
C ARG A 172 7.17 25.22 -3.78
N LEU A 173 6.71 26.44 -3.54
CA LEU A 173 6.52 27.44 -4.59
C LEU A 173 7.79 28.27 -4.70
N ALA A 174 8.19 28.64 -5.93
CA ALA A 174 9.36 29.48 -6.13
C ALA A 174 9.15 30.87 -5.49
N ASP A 175 10.09 31.32 -4.66
CA ASP A 175 9.98 32.54 -3.83
C ASP A 175 9.56 33.79 -4.62
N GLU A 176 10.08 33.94 -5.84
CA GLU A 176 9.78 35.08 -6.73
C GLU A 176 8.33 35.11 -7.24
N LYS A 177 7.66 33.97 -7.25
CA LYS A 177 6.30 33.79 -7.79
C LYS A 177 5.27 33.41 -6.73
N THR A 178 5.70 33.14 -5.50
CA THR A 178 4.83 32.63 -4.42
C THR A 178 3.60 33.50 -4.22
N GLU A 179 3.74 34.83 -4.15
CA GLU A 179 2.60 35.73 -3.91
C GLU A 179 1.57 35.70 -5.06
N THR A 180 2.05 35.78 -6.31
CA THR A 180 1.19 35.71 -7.49
C THR A 180 0.50 34.34 -7.60
N ALA A 181 1.26 33.26 -7.43
CA ALA A 181 0.74 31.88 -7.50
C ALA A 181 -0.30 31.62 -6.40
N VAL A 182 -0.07 32.09 -5.17
CA VAL A 182 -1.02 32.02 -4.06
C VAL A 182 -2.30 32.78 -4.40
N ARG A 183 -2.20 34.01 -4.89
CA ARG A 183 -3.37 34.83 -5.24
C ARG A 183 -4.21 34.19 -6.34
N GLU A 184 -3.57 33.62 -7.37
CA GLU A 184 -4.25 32.88 -8.44
C GLU A 184 -4.90 31.59 -7.94
N ALA A 185 -4.22 30.84 -7.06
CA ALA A 185 -4.76 29.63 -6.45
C ALA A 185 -5.99 29.96 -5.58
N LEU A 186 -5.90 30.99 -4.73
CA LEU A 186 -7.01 31.48 -3.90
C LEU A 186 -8.18 31.93 -4.77
N THR A 187 -7.94 32.69 -5.83
CA THR A 187 -9.00 33.14 -6.76
C THR A 187 -9.75 31.96 -7.38
N ARG A 188 -9.03 30.94 -7.87
CA ARG A 188 -9.62 29.71 -8.42
C ARG A 188 -10.37 28.90 -7.37
N PHE A 189 -9.81 28.79 -6.16
CA PHE A 189 -10.40 28.04 -5.06
C PHE A 189 -11.68 28.70 -4.55
N ILE A 190 -11.64 29.98 -4.21
CA ILE A 190 -12.78 30.77 -3.71
C ILE A 190 -13.91 30.75 -4.74
N SER A 191 -13.58 30.94 -6.03
CA SER A 191 -14.61 30.94 -7.07
C SER A 191 -15.36 29.61 -7.16
N ARG A 192 -14.66 28.49 -6.96
CA ARG A 192 -15.26 27.14 -6.92
C ARG A 192 -16.01 26.88 -5.62
N ALA A 193 -15.44 27.28 -4.48
CA ALA A 193 -16.03 27.09 -3.16
C ALA A 193 -17.36 27.83 -3.01
N PHE A 194 -17.41 29.09 -3.46
CA PHE A 194 -18.62 29.91 -3.44
C PHE A 194 -19.48 29.77 -4.69
N ARG A 195 -19.04 28.97 -5.68
CA ARG A 195 -19.74 28.70 -6.94
C ARG A 195 -20.13 29.98 -7.70
N ARG A 196 -19.30 31.02 -7.61
CA ARG A 196 -19.42 32.31 -8.30
C ARG A 196 -18.04 32.93 -8.49
N PRO A 197 -17.85 33.92 -9.37
CA PRO A 197 -16.58 34.64 -9.44
C PRO A 197 -16.17 35.22 -8.07
N ALA A 198 -14.92 34.99 -7.67
CA ALA A 198 -14.36 35.57 -6.46
C ALA A 198 -14.20 37.09 -6.60
N THR A 199 -14.49 37.83 -5.54
CA THR A 199 -14.23 39.28 -5.50
C THR A 199 -12.79 39.56 -5.04
N ALA A 200 -12.28 40.75 -5.37
CA ALA A 200 -10.93 41.15 -4.94
C ALA A 200 -10.80 41.15 -3.39
N ASP A 201 -11.83 41.62 -2.70
CA ASP A 201 -11.86 41.70 -1.23
C ASP A 201 -11.84 40.31 -0.57
N GLU A 202 -12.52 39.33 -1.17
CA GLU A 202 -12.50 37.94 -0.69
C GLU A 202 -11.11 37.34 -0.82
N VAL A 203 -10.47 37.52 -1.98
CA VAL A 203 -9.11 37.02 -2.21
C VAL A 203 -8.13 37.68 -1.24
N GLU A 204 -8.23 38.98 -1.03
CA GLU A 204 -7.35 39.74 -0.12
C GLU A 204 -7.48 39.27 1.33
N LEU A 205 -8.69 38.96 1.80
CA LEU A 205 -8.92 38.44 3.16
C LEU A 205 -8.12 37.16 3.43
N TYR A 206 -8.15 36.21 2.50
CA TYR A 206 -7.42 34.94 2.65
C TYR A 206 -5.92 35.10 2.38
N ASP A 207 -5.54 35.97 1.43
CA ASP A 207 -4.13 36.27 1.14
C ASP A 207 -3.42 36.90 2.35
N ALA A 208 -4.11 37.78 3.08
CA ALA A 208 -3.60 38.35 4.33
C ALA A 208 -3.32 37.27 5.40
N MET A 209 -4.17 36.25 5.52
CA MET A 209 -3.94 35.12 6.43
C MET A 209 -2.72 34.30 6.02
N VAL A 210 -2.52 34.08 4.72
CA VAL A 210 -1.33 33.38 4.20
C VAL A 210 -0.07 34.18 4.50
N ARG A 211 -0.06 35.49 4.24
CA ARG A 211 1.07 36.38 4.56
C ARG A 211 1.41 36.39 6.04
N ASP A 212 0.42 36.45 6.93
CA ASP A 212 0.65 36.38 8.39
C ASP A 212 1.32 35.06 8.80
N ARG A 213 0.88 33.93 8.25
CA ARG A 213 1.47 32.60 8.53
C ARG A 213 2.88 32.47 7.96
N LEU A 214 3.11 32.90 6.72
CA LEU A 214 4.44 32.92 6.11
C LEU A 214 5.40 33.83 6.90
N GLY A 215 4.93 34.97 7.40
CA GLY A 215 5.70 35.87 8.27
C GLY A 215 6.10 35.25 9.62
N LYS A 216 5.29 34.30 10.13
CA LYS A 216 5.63 33.47 11.30
C LYS A 216 6.59 32.32 10.97
N GLY A 217 6.95 32.17 9.69
CA GLY A 217 7.75 31.08 9.19
C GLY A 217 6.97 29.77 9.06
N GLU A 218 5.64 29.77 8.93
CA GLU A 218 4.92 28.54 8.58
C GLU A 218 5.12 28.20 7.10
N CYS A 219 5.07 26.92 6.72
CA CYS A 219 5.05 26.53 5.31
C CYS A 219 3.65 26.75 4.71
N LEU A 220 3.59 26.95 3.39
CA LEU A 220 2.32 27.02 2.65
C LEU A 220 1.60 25.65 2.59
N GLU A 221 2.32 24.56 2.79
CA GLU A 221 1.73 23.23 2.86
C GLU A 221 0.77 23.11 4.05
N VAL A 222 -0.50 22.86 3.74
CA VAL A 222 -1.54 22.42 4.68
C VAL A 222 -1.87 20.96 4.40
#